data_AF-A0A930VGI6-F1
#
_entry.id   AF-A0A930VGI6-F1
#
_cell.length_a   1.000
_cell.length_b   1.000
_cell.length_c   1.000
_cell.angle_alpha   90.00
_cell.angle_beta   90.00
_cell.angle_gamma   90.00
#
_symmetry.space_group_name_H-M   'P 1'
#
loop_
_entity.id
_entity.type
_entity.pdbx_description
1 polymer ?
#
loop_
_entity_poly.entity_id
_entity_poly.type
_entity_poly.pdbx_seq_one_letter_code
_entity_poly.pdbx_strand_id
1 'polypeptide(L)'
;MAAVYLTPEGLVYESRIGPHSHGSKDFVDTGRKGSRGGVEYVDLLQADRATDDALPAWCDCGPRTVSRAELLESVRLGVSSVRVG
;
A
#
# COMPACT_ATOMS: atom_id res chain seq x y z
N MET A 1 1.65 5.10 2.95
CA MET A 1 1.41 5.54 1.56
C MET A 1 1.56 4.33 0.66
N ALA A 2 0.72 4.19 -0.37
CA ALA A 2 0.82 3.12 -1.36
C ALA A 2 0.66 3.69 -2.77
N ALA A 3 1.34 3.09 -3.75
CA ALA A 3 1.35 3.52 -5.14
C ALA A 3 1.48 2.32 -6.09
N VAL A 4 1.09 2.53 -7.35
CA VAL A 4 1.32 1.58 -8.44
C VAL A 4 2.14 2.26 -9.52
N TYR A 5 3.21 1.61 -9.95
CA TYR A 5 4.12 2.10 -10.99
C TYR A 5 4.07 1.21 -12.22
N LEU A 6 4.14 1.83 -13.40
CA LEU A 6 4.36 1.10 -14.64
C LEU A 6 5.87 0.90 -14.84
N THR A 7 6.27 -0.35 -15.00
CA THR A 7 7.66 -0.76 -15.24
C THR A 7 7.74 -1.65 -16.49
N PRO A 8 8.93 -1.83 -17.10
CA PRO A 8 9.12 -2.81 -18.17
C PRO A 8 8.68 -4.23 -17.80
N GLU A 9 8.77 -4.60 -16.53
CA GLU A 9 8.45 -5.91 -15.98
C GLU A 9 6.95 -6.08 -15.64
N GLY A 10 6.18 -4.99 -15.62
CA GLY A 10 4.76 -4.99 -15.29
C GLY A 10 4.33 -3.84 -14.39
N LEU A 11 3.17 -3.99 -13.77
CA LEU A 11 2.66 -3.03 -12.79
C LEU A 11 3.20 -3.43 -11.41
N VAL A 12 3.95 -2.53 -10.78
CA VAL A 12 4.53 -2.75 -9.46
C VAL A 12 3.71 -2.01 -8.41
N TYR A 13 3.25 -2.72 -7.39
CA TYR A 13 2.67 -2.16 -6.18
C TYR A 13 3.75 -1.91 -5.14
N GLU A 14 3.73 -0.73 -4.54
CA GLU A 14 4.60 -0.35 -3.43
C GLU A 14 3.72 0.16 -2.28
N SER A 15 4.01 -0.28 -1.05
CA SER A 15 3.49 0.36 0.15
C SER A 15 4.58 0.60 1.18
N ARG A 16 4.55 1.79 1.76
CA ARG A 16 5.51 2.26 2.77
C ARG A 16 4.79 2.87 3.97
N ILE A 17 5.23 2.47 5.16
CA ILE A 17 4.90 3.19 6.40
C ILE A 17 5.96 4.30 6.55
N GLY A 18 5.55 5.55 6.28
CA GLY A 18 6.42 6.71 6.48
C GLY A 18 6.63 6.99 7.98
N PRO A 19 7.63 7.81 8.35
CA PRO A 19 7.90 8.17 9.75
C PRO A 19 6.88 9.16 10.36
N HIS A 20 5.82 9.52 9.62
CA HIS A 20 4.90 10.59 9.99
C HIS A 20 3.46 10.13 9.96
N SER A 21 2.84 10.12 11.15
CA SER A 21 1.40 9.95 11.32
C SER A 21 0.65 11.05 10.58
N HIS A 22 -0.15 10.71 9.56
CA HIS A 22 -1.03 11.66 8.85
C HIS A 22 -2.27 12.08 9.69
N GLY A 23 -2.15 12.16 11.02
CA GLY A 23 -3.15 12.77 11.88
C GLY A 23 -2.94 14.29 11.90
N SER A 24 -4.01 15.09 11.96
CA SER A 24 -3.97 16.56 11.90
C SER A 24 -3.35 17.25 13.14
N LYS A 25 -2.38 16.62 13.78
CA LYS A 25 -1.55 17.22 14.82
C LYS A 25 -0.11 16.78 14.56
N ASP A 26 0.74 17.76 14.28
CA ASP A 26 2.19 17.67 14.12
C ASP A 26 2.86 17.20 15.43
N PHE A 27 2.61 15.96 15.83
CA PHE A 27 3.40 15.33 16.88
C PHE A 27 4.61 14.66 16.25
N VAL A 28 5.79 15.02 16.74
CA VAL A 28 7.01 14.23 16.55
C VAL A 28 6.69 12.80 16.99
N ASP A 29 6.97 11.82 16.12
CA ASP A 29 6.74 10.40 16.38
C ASP A 29 7.64 9.94 17.54
N THR A 30 7.16 10.08 18.77
CA THR A 30 7.65 9.30 19.89
C THR A 30 7.10 7.90 19.67
N GLY A 31 7.87 7.09 18.92
CA GLY A 31 7.49 5.76 18.46
C GLY A 31 6.61 5.04 19.47
N ARG A 32 5.32 4.88 19.14
CA ARG A 32 4.46 3.95 19.87
C ARG A 32 5.14 2.59 19.76
N LYS A 33 5.44 1.94 20.89
CA LYS A 33 5.98 0.56 20.93
C LYS A 33 5.24 -0.31 19.91
N GLY A 34 5.85 -0.56 18.74
CA GLY A 34 5.23 -1.29 17.63
C GLY A 34 5.10 -0.54 16.29
N SER A 35 5.56 0.71 16.14
CA SER A 35 5.58 1.35 14.82
C SER A 35 6.57 0.63 13.89
N ARG A 36 6.05 0.02 12.83
CA ARG A 36 6.83 -0.56 11.71
C ARG A 36 7.38 0.56 10.80
N GLY A 37 7.91 1.62 11.39
CA GLY A 37 8.47 2.74 10.64
C GLY A 37 9.57 2.23 9.71
N GLY A 38 9.43 2.50 8.41
CA GLY A 38 10.40 2.08 7.40
C GLY A 38 10.20 0.68 6.80
N VAL A 39 9.09 -0.02 7.08
CA VAL A 39 8.79 -1.26 6.34
C VAL A 39 8.20 -0.89 4.97
N GLU A 40 8.93 -1.32 3.95
CA GLU A 40 8.56 -1.25 2.54
C GLU A 40 8.08 -2.63 2.08
N TYR A 41 6.96 -2.65 1.37
CA TYR A 41 6.45 -3.83 0.68
C TYR A 41 6.35 -3.52 -0.81
N VAL A 42 6.94 -4.37 -1.63
CA VAL A 42 6.95 -4.23 -3.09
C VAL A 42 6.53 -5.57 -3.71
N ASP A 43 5.61 -5.53 -4.66
CA ASP A 43 5.14 -6.72 -5.36
C ASP A 43 4.67 -6.41 -6.79
N LEU A 44 4.72 -7.40 -7.69
CA LEU A 44 4.18 -7.31 -9.05
C LEU A 44 2.67 -7.60 -9.03
N LEU A 45 1.85 -6.68 -9.53
CA LEU A 45 0.40 -6.85 -9.57
C LEU A 45 -0.03 -8.00 -10.50
N GLN A 46 0.71 -8.27 -11.57
CA GLN A 46 0.49 -9.43 -12.42
C GLN A 46 0.90 -10.70 -11.68
N ALA A 47 -0.06 -11.30 -10.99
CA ALA A 47 0.15 -12.52 -10.22
C ALA A 47 -0.74 -13.66 -10.73
N ASP A 48 -0.33 -14.89 -10.46
CA ASP A 48 -1.13 -16.08 -10.78
C ASP A 48 -2.27 -16.30 -9.77
N ARG A 49 -3.09 -17.33 -10.01
CA ARG A 49 -4.22 -17.67 -9.12
C ARG A 49 -3.80 -18.22 -7.75
N ALA A 50 -2.54 -18.60 -7.57
CA ALA A 50 -2.02 -19.12 -6.32
C ALA A 50 -1.48 -18.00 -5.41
N THR A 51 -1.29 -16.81 -5.97
CA THR A 51 -0.80 -15.64 -5.25
C THR A 51 -1.93 -15.00 -4.43
N ASP A 52 -1.58 -14.55 -3.22
CA ASP A 52 -2.53 -13.87 -2.34
C ASP A 52 -3.06 -12.57 -2.99
N ASP A 53 -4.37 -12.39 -2.87
CA ASP A 53 -5.07 -11.20 -3.33
C ASP A 53 -4.93 -10.03 -2.34
N ALA A 54 -4.66 -10.29 -1.07
CA ALA A 54 -4.51 -9.27 -0.04
C ALA A 54 -3.12 -8.63 -0.08
N LEU A 55 -3.06 -7.39 -0.56
CA LEU A 55 -1.85 -6.55 -0.53
C LEU A 55 -1.85 -5.67 0.72
N PRO A 56 -0.73 -5.56 1.47
CA PRO A 56 -0.65 -4.67 2.61
C PRO A 56 -0.70 -3.21 2.16
N ALA A 57 -1.66 -2.46 2.71
CA ALA A 57 -1.85 -1.02 2.53
C ALA A 57 -1.58 -0.29 3.85
N TRP A 58 -0.46 -0.61 4.51
CA TRP A 58 -0.22 -0.15 5.88
C TRP A 58 -0.20 1.38 6.01
N CYS A 59 -0.90 1.85 7.03
CA CYS A 59 -0.88 3.22 7.52
C CYS A 59 -0.43 3.23 8.99
N ASP A 60 -0.06 4.39 9.51
CA ASP A 60 0.16 4.56 10.96
C ASP A 60 -1.10 4.29 11.79
N CYS A 61 -2.26 4.26 11.14
CA CYS A 61 -3.53 3.86 11.73
C CYS A 61 -3.71 2.35 11.96
N GLY A 62 -2.78 1.51 11.50
CA GLY A 62 -2.81 0.06 11.69
C GLY A 62 -2.71 -0.74 10.37
N PRO A 63 -2.70 -2.08 10.44
CA PRO A 63 -2.65 -2.92 9.26
C PRO A 63 -3.95 -2.76 8.46
N ARG A 64 -3.83 -2.35 7.21
CA ARG A 64 -4.91 -2.37 6.22
C ARG A 64 -4.46 -3.20 5.03
N THR A 65 -5.41 -3.70 4.26
CA THR A 65 -5.16 -4.46 3.04
C THR A 65 -6.01 -3.92 1.90
N VAL A 66 -5.52 -4.07 0.67
CA VAL A 66 -6.25 -3.79 -0.57
C VAL A 66 -6.23 -5.05 -1.43
N SER A 67 -7.29 -5.29 -2.21
CA SER A 67 -7.34 -6.41 -3.15
C SER A 67 -6.47 -6.11 -4.38
N ARG A 68 -5.62 -7.07 -4.76
CA ARG A 68 -4.82 -7.05 -5.97
C ARG A 68 -5.72 -7.02 -7.20
N ALA A 69 -6.78 -7.84 -7.23
CA ALA A 69 -7.73 -7.89 -8.33
C ALA A 69 -8.48 -6.56 -8.50
N GLU A 70 -8.98 -5.95 -7.42
CA GLU A 70 -9.65 -4.65 -7.49
C GLU A 70 -8.70 -3.53 -7.93
N LEU A 71 -7.45 -3.59 -7.50
CA LEU A 71 -6.43 -2.61 -7.89
C LEU A 71 -6.06 -2.74 -9.38
N LEU A 72 -5.89 -3.96 -9.87
CA LEU A 72 -5.68 -4.24 -11.29
C LEU A 72 -6.85 -3.74 -12.15
N GLU A 73 -8.08 -4.02 -11.71
CA GLU A 73 -9.28 -3.56 -12.41
C GLU A 73 -9.38 -2.03 -12.40
N SER A 74 -9.06 -1.39 -11.28
CA SER A 74 -9.03 0.08 -11.16
C SER A 74 -8.02 0.69 -12.13
N VAL A 75 -6.81 0.12 -12.22
CA VAL A 75 -5.80 0.55 -13.20
C VAL A 75 -6.30 0.35 -14.63
N ARG A 76 -6.94 -0.79 -14.93
CA ARG A 76 -7.52 -1.07 -16.24
C ARG A 76 -8.59 -0.06 -16.64
N LEU A 77 -9.38 0.41 -15.67
CA LEU A 77 -10.42 1.43 -15.83
C LEU A 77 -9.87 2.86 -15.83
N GLY A 78 -8.56 3.05 -15.64
CA GLY A 78 -7.93 4.38 -15.56
C GLY A 78 -8.23 5.13 -14.26
N VAL A 79 -8.67 4.43 -13.22
CA VAL A 79 -8.95 5.00 -11.90
C VAL A 79 -7.64 5.15 -11.13
N SER A 80 -7.29 6.38 -10.78
CA SER A 80 -6.00 6.71 -10.14
C SER A 80 -6.03 6.66 -8.60
N SER A 81 -7.15 6.27 -7.98
CA SER A 81 -7.28 6.18 -6.52
C SER A 81 -8.28 5.11 -6.08
N VAL A 82 -7.89 4.24 -5.15
CA VAL A 82 -8.76 3.24 -4.51
C VAL A 82 -8.89 3.57 -3.02
N ARG A 83 -10.11 3.49 -2.48
CA ARG A 83 -10.36 3.70 -1.04
C ARG A 83 -10.19 2.39 -0.29
N VAL A 84 -9.39 2.41 0.76
CA VAL A 84 -9.18 1.26 1.64
C VAL A 84 -10.16 1.36 2.81
N GLY A 85 -11.05 0.37 2.92
CA GLY A 85 -12.10 0.27 3.96
C GLY A 85 -11.57 -0.20 5.31
#